data_AF-V5GZT1-F1
#
_entry.id   AF-V5GZT1-F1
#
_cell.length_a   1.000
_cell.length_b   1.000
_cell.length_c   1.000
_cell.angle_alpha   90.00
_cell.angle_beta   90.00
_cell.angle_gamma   90.00
#
_symmetry.space_group_name_H-M   'P 1'
#
loop_
_entity.id
_entity.type
_entity.pdbx_description
1 polymer ?
#
loop_
_entity_poly.entity_id
_entity_poly.type
_entity_poly.pdbx_seq_one_letter_code
_entity_poly.pdbx_strand_id
1 'polypeptide(L)'
;WPHDWTKVSVMYSPLENSVGLTAVVLQHPFYSFGLPSSVKMGTLGWIIGHELNHALYGPGSYRDEYGNLRGWWSQEARENFKESENCFRRLYRDQVEEETGLRINEDHTLKRKYCRYKEFRSRI
;
A
#
# COMPACT_ATOMS: atom_id res chain seq x y z
N TRP A 1 3.80 15.42 -14.89
CA TRP A 1 4.11 14.39 -13.89
C TRP A 1 5.47 13.79 -14.18
N PRO A 2 6.30 13.56 -13.15
CA PRO A 2 7.70 13.18 -13.32
C PRO A 2 7.91 11.68 -13.58
N HIS A 3 7.03 11.03 -14.37
CA HIS A 3 7.07 9.59 -14.60
C HIS A 3 6.87 9.23 -16.08
N ASP A 4 7.50 8.13 -16.48
CA ASP A 4 7.36 7.57 -17.82
C ASP A 4 6.00 6.90 -17.97
N TRP A 5 5.16 7.48 -18.82
CA TRP A 5 3.79 7.07 -19.08
C TRP A 5 3.66 5.71 -19.77
N THR A 6 4.76 5.23 -20.36
CA THR A 6 4.79 3.95 -21.08
C THR A 6 5.07 2.77 -20.17
N LYS A 7 5.43 3.02 -18.91
CA LYS A 7 5.70 1.97 -17.91
C LYS A 7 4.46 1.63 -17.10
N VAL A 8 4.33 0.36 -16.75
CA VAL A 8 3.33 -0.11 -15.78
C VAL A 8 3.74 0.43 -14.41
N SER A 9 3.06 1.48 -13.95
CA SER A 9 3.33 2.10 -12.64
C SER A 9 2.06 2.67 -12.02
N VAL A 10 1.94 2.48 -10.71
CA VAL A 10 1.01 3.20 -9.83
C VAL A 10 1.82 3.71 -8.66
N MET A 11 1.53 4.92 -8.17
CA MET A 11 2.24 5.47 -7.04
C MET A 11 1.44 6.50 -6.26
N TYR A 12 1.71 6.57 -4.97
CA TYR A 12 1.34 7.68 -4.11
C TYR A 12 2.43 8.75 -4.04
N SER A 13 2.03 10.01 -4.20
CA SER A 13 2.86 11.21 -4.00
C SER A 13 2.55 11.85 -2.64
N PRO A 14 3.44 11.75 -1.63
CA PRO A 14 3.15 12.29 -0.31
C PRO A 14 3.09 13.82 -0.23
N LEU A 15 3.75 14.53 -1.14
CA LEU A 15 3.78 15.99 -1.16
C LEU A 15 2.53 16.58 -1.82
N GLU A 16 1.96 15.89 -2.79
CA GLU A 16 0.74 16.30 -3.48
C GLU A 16 -0.51 15.63 -2.91
N ASN A 17 -0.33 14.69 -1.97
CA ASN A 17 -1.38 13.80 -1.44
C ASN A 17 -2.24 13.20 -2.57
N SER A 18 -1.56 12.68 -3.61
CA SER A 18 -2.19 12.23 -4.85
C SER A 18 -1.77 10.80 -5.22
N VAL A 19 -2.67 10.06 -5.88
CA VAL A 19 -2.36 8.75 -6.48
C VAL A 19 -2.31 8.91 -7.98
N GLY A 20 -1.16 8.59 -8.56
CA GLY A 20 -0.94 8.57 -10.00
C GLY A 20 -1.07 7.15 -10.55
N LEU A 21 -1.91 6.98 -11.58
CA LEU A 21 -2.09 5.71 -12.31
C LEU A 21 -1.72 5.93 -13.77
N THR A 22 -0.79 5.13 -14.29
CA THR A 22 -0.46 5.15 -15.72
C THR A 22 -1.54 4.45 -16.54
N ALA A 23 -1.82 4.94 -17.76
CA ALA A 23 -2.82 4.35 -18.64
C ALA A 23 -2.53 2.88 -18.97
N VAL A 24 -1.24 2.50 -18.97
CA VAL A 24 -0.76 1.13 -19.24
C VAL A 24 -1.21 0.13 -18.15
N VAL A 25 -1.62 0.59 -16.96
CA VAL A 25 -2.19 -0.30 -15.93
C VAL A 25 -3.66 -0.65 -16.22
N LEU A 26 -4.37 0.16 -17.03
CA LEU A 26 -5.78 -0.03 -17.35
C LEU A 26 -6.00 -1.08 -18.47
N GLN A 27 -5.27 -2.19 -18.40
CA GLN A 27 -5.36 -3.31 -19.33
C GLN A 27 -5.29 -4.64 -18.59
N HIS A 28 -5.56 -5.74 -19.29
CA HIS A 28 -5.49 -7.09 -18.73
C HIS A 28 -4.06 -7.37 -18.19
N PRO A 29 -3.89 -8.00 -17.01
CA PRO A 29 -4.91 -8.64 -16.17
C PRO A 29 -5.60 -7.73 -15.14
N PHE A 30 -5.20 -6.46 -15.03
CA PHE A 30 -5.67 -5.57 -13.97
C PHE A 30 -7.03 -4.94 -14.27
N TYR A 31 -7.34 -4.70 -15.54
CA TYR A 31 -8.61 -4.13 -15.97
C TYR A 31 -8.97 -4.53 -17.40
N SER A 32 -10.25 -4.83 -17.65
CA SER A 32 -10.81 -4.97 -19.01
C SER A 32 -12.32 -4.76 -18.97
N PHE A 33 -12.87 -4.23 -20.07
CA PHE A 33 -14.27 -3.80 -20.18
C PHE A 33 -15.29 -4.92 -19.93
N GLY A 34 -14.92 -6.20 -20.06
CA GLY A 34 -15.81 -7.34 -19.81
C GLY A 34 -15.66 -8.05 -18.45
N LEU A 35 -14.72 -7.61 -17.59
CA LEU A 35 -14.47 -8.33 -16.33
C LEU A 35 -15.61 -8.12 -15.30
N PRO A 36 -15.97 -9.17 -14.53
CA PRO A 36 -16.88 -9.03 -13.39
C PRO A 36 -16.41 -7.93 -12.44
N SER A 37 -17.35 -7.23 -11.81
CA SER A 37 -17.04 -6.18 -10.83
C SER A 37 -16.16 -6.68 -9.69
N SER A 38 -16.37 -7.92 -9.24
CA SER A 38 -15.55 -8.59 -8.23
C SER A 38 -14.08 -8.68 -8.64
N VAL A 39 -13.80 -9.06 -9.89
CA VAL A 39 -12.44 -9.16 -10.43
C VAL A 39 -11.80 -7.78 -10.54
N LYS A 40 -12.54 -6.78 -11.05
CA LYS A 40 -12.04 -5.39 -11.14
C LYS A 40 -11.71 -4.81 -9.77
N MET A 41 -12.53 -5.09 -8.76
CA MET A 41 -12.27 -4.65 -7.39
C MET A 41 -11.07 -5.40 -6.77
N GLY A 42 -10.97 -6.71 -6.97
CA GLY A 42 -9.85 -7.50 -6.45
C GLY A 42 -8.51 -7.21 -7.11
N THR A 43 -8.50 -6.61 -8.31
CA THR A 43 -7.29 -6.26 -9.05
C THR A 43 -7.03 -4.75 -8.99
N LEU A 44 -7.69 -3.96 -9.83
CA LEU A 44 -7.49 -2.51 -9.88
C LEU A 44 -7.89 -1.83 -8.56
N GLY A 45 -9.00 -2.27 -7.93
CA GLY A 45 -9.42 -1.74 -6.63
C GLY A 45 -8.37 -1.96 -5.55
N TRP A 46 -7.79 -3.17 -5.50
CA TRP A 46 -6.67 -3.50 -4.61
C TRP A 46 -5.44 -2.61 -4.86
N ILE A 47 -5.05 -2.41 -6.12
CA ILE A 47 -3.89 -1.56 -6.46
C ILE A 47 -4.12 -0.11 -6.01
N ILE A 48 -5.30 0.46 -6.27
CA ILE A 48 -5.62 1.82 -5.83
C ILE A 48 -5.67 1.90 -4.30
N GLY A 49 -6.25 0.90 -3.65
CA GLY A 49 -6.29 0.80 -2.18
C GLY A 49 -4.90 0.72 -1.56
N HIS A 50 -3.97 -0.01 -2.19
CA HIS A 50 -2.57 -0.09 -1.79
C HIS A 50 -1.92 1.29 -1.76
N GLU A 51 -2.08 2.06 -2.85
CA GLU A 51 -1.47 3.38 -2.97
C GLU A 51 -2.10 4.40 -2.01
N LEU A 52 -3.43 4.38 -1.86
CA LEU A 52 -4.10 5.21 -0.86
C LEU A 52 -3.59 4.93 0.56
N ASN A 53 -3.31 3.66 0.87
CA ASN A 53 -2.82 3.30 2.19
C ASN A 53 -1.42 3.87 2.46
N HIS A 54 -0.59 4.14 1.45
CA HIS A 54 0.70 4.82 1.66
C HIS A 54 0.58 6.20 2.33
N ALA A 55 -0.59 6.85 2.24
CA ALA A 55 -0.88 8.09 2.97
C ALA A 55 -1.00 7.86 4.50
N LEU A 56 -1.28 6.64 4.94
CA LEU A 56 -1.66 6.34 6.33
C LEU A 56 -0.56 5.64 7.14
N TYR A 57 0.59 5.31 6.54
CA TYR A 57 1.72 4.69 7.25
C TYR A 57 3.07 5.20 6.77
N GLY A 58 4.13 4.87 7.51
CA GLY A 58 5.49 5.28 7.17
C GLY A 58 5.60 6.82 7.12
N PRO A 59 6.21 7.40 6.07
CA PRO A 59 6.27 8.86 5.92
C PRO A 59 4.91 9.54 5.71
N GLY A 60 3.93 8.84 5.16
CA GLY A 60 2.60 9.39 4.87
C GLY A 60 1.83 9.74 6.14
N SER A 61 1.91 8.90 7.17
CA SER A 61 1.17 9.11 8.44
C SER A 61 1.56 10.39 9.19
N TYR A 62 2.66 11.03 8.82
CA TYR A 62 3.12 12.29 9.39
C TYR A 62 2.78 13.49 8.52
N ARG A 63 2.05 13.30 7.41
CA ARG A 63 1.67 14.37 6.49
C ARG A 63 0.17 14.61 6.55
N ASP A 64 -0.22 15.88 6.65
CA ASP A 64 -1.62 16.29 6.57
C ASP A 64 -2.17 16.21 5.13
N GLU A 65 -3.43 16.58 4.95
CA GLU A 65 -4.14 16.51 3.67
C GLU A 65 -3.51 17.37 2.55
N TYR A 66 -2.66 18.34 2.91
CA TYR A 66 -1.93 19.20 1.99
C TYR A 66 -0.48 18.74 1.77
N GLY A 67 -0.10 17.59 2.35
CA GLY A 67 1.24 17.04 2.24
C GLY A 67 2.24 17.64 3.23
N ASN A 68 1.84 18.49 4.18
CA ASN A 68 2.77 19.11 5.14
C ASN A 68 3.08 18.18 6.29
N LEU A 69 4.31 18.19 6.80
CA LEU A 69 4.69 17.41 7.98
C LEU A 69 4.00 17.96 9.24
N ARG A 70 2.94 17.27 9.68
CA ARG A 70 2.13 17.63 10.84
C ARG A 70 1.59 16.38 11.51
N GLY A 71 1.74 16.29 12.83
CA GLY A 71 1.07 15.25 13.61
C GLY A 71 -0.43 15.55 13.69
N TRP A 72 -1.24 14.84 12.93
CA TRP A 72 -2.70 14.96 12.91
C TRP A 72 -3.43 13.80 13.60
N TRP A 73 -2.70 12.76 13.99
CA TRP A 73 -3.25 11.64 14.76
C TRP A 73 -3.33 12.03 16.23
N SER A 74 -4.40 11.59 16.90
CA SER A 74 -4.40 11.56 18.37
C SER A 74 -3.33 10.60 18.87
N GLN A 75 -2.86 10.82 20.10
CA GLN A 75 -1.88 9.93 20.74
C GLN A 75 -2.40 8.49 20.80
N GLU A 76 -3.65 8.30 21.24
CA GLU A 76 -4.32 7.00 21.29
C GLU A 76 -4.35 6.30 19.93
N ALA A 77 -4.72 7.01 18.86
CA ALA A 77 -4.73 6.44 17.52
C ALA A 77 -3.33 6.01 17.07
N ARG A 78 -2.29 6.79 17.41
CA ARG A 78 -0.91 6.47 17.06
C ARG A 78 -0.40 5.24 17.81
N GLU A 79 -0.76 5.09 19.08
CA GLU A 79 -0.42 3.93 19.90
C GLU A 79 -1.09 2.66 19.36
N ASN A 80 -2.40 2.69 19.11
CA ASN A 80 -3.15 1.59 18.51
C ASN A 80 -2.58 1.17 17.13
N PHE A 81 -2.16 2.14 16.33
CA PHE A 81 -1.53 1.86 15.04
C PHE A 81 -0.17 1.22 15.17
N LYS A 82 0.64 1.66 16.14
CA LYS A 82 1.96 1.08 16.43
C LYS A 82 1.85 -0.39 16.85
N GLU A 83 0.81 -0.76 17.58
CA GLU A 83 0.54 -2.18 17.89
C GLU A 83 0.27 -3.00 16.62
N SER A 84 -0.51 -2.45 15.69
CA SER A 84 -0.78 -3.10 14.40
C SER A 84 0.50 -3.22 13.55
N GLU A 85 1.35 -2.18 13.50
CA GLU A 85 2.66 -2.24 12.84
C GLU A 85 3.55 -3.33 13.45
N ASN A 86 3.59 -3.46 14.77
CA ASN A 86 4.39 -4.47 15.47
C ASN A 86 3.85 -5.89 15.23
N CYS A 87 2.53 -6.07 15.16
CA CYS A 87 1.92 -7.33 14.74
C CYS A 87 2.39 -7.73 13.34
N PHE A 88 2.36 -6.79 12.39
CA PHE A 88 2.81 -7.02 11.03
C PHE A 88 4.31 -7.35 10.95
N ARG A 89 5.16 -6.63 11.69
CA ARG A 89 6.60 -6.92 11.77
C ARG A 89 6.86 -8.37 12.20
N ARG A 90 6.16 -8.82 13.25
CA ARG A 90 6.28 -10.20 13.76
C ARG A 90 5.88 -11.24 12.72
N LEU A 91 4.89 -10.95 11.88
CA LEU A 91 4.46 -11.86 10.82
C LEU A 91 5.58 -12.15 9.80
N TYR A 92 6.43 -11.17 9.49
CA TYR A 92 7.44 -11.28 8.43
C TYR A 92 8.88 -11.51 8.93
N ARG A 93 9.17 -11.27 10.21
CA ARG A 93 10.52 -11.33 10.80
C ARG A 93 11.28 -12.63 10.50
N ASP A 94 10.59 -13.76 10.58
CA ASP A 94 11.20 -15.09 10.44
C ASP A 94 10.77 -15.79 9.15
N GLN A 95 10.22 -15.03 8.20
CA GLN A 95 9.88 -15.55 6.89
C GLN A 95 11.13 -15.59 6.00
N VAL A 96 11.29 -16.70 5.31
CA VAL A 96 12.31 -16.88 4.27
C VAL A 96 11.58 -16.93 2.94
N GLU A 97 12.09 -16.18 1.97
CA GLU A 97 11.56 -16.22 0.62
C GLU A 97 11.99 -17.54 -0.04
N GLU A 98 11.01 -18.28 -0.57
CA GLU A 98 11.16 -19.68 -0.96
C GLU A 98 12.11 -19.88 -2.14
N GLU A 99 12.12 -18.95 -3.10
CA GLU A 99 12.90 -19.09 -4.33
C GLU A 99 14.39 -18.73 -4.12
N THR A 100 14.66 -17.69 -3.34
CA THR A 100 16.01 -17.14 -3.14
C THR A 100 16.66 -17.59 -1.83
N GLY A 101 15.87 -18.15 -0.89
CA GLY A 101 16.34 -18.51 0.45
C GLY A 101 16.71 -17.30 1.32
N LEU A 102 16.42 -16.08 0.88
CA LEU A 102 16.74 -14.86 1.61
C LEU A 102 15.73 -14.60 2.72
N ARG A 103 16.23 -14.18 3.89
CA ARG A 103 15.36 -13.78 5.00
C ARG A 103 14.68 -12.44 4.70
N ILE A 104 13.37 -12.37 4.89
CA ILE A 104 12.61 -11.15 4.70
C ILE A 104 13.00 -10.14 5.79
N ASN A 105 13.41 -8.94 5.38
CA ASN A 105 13.60 -7.82 6.29
C ASN A 105 12.24 -7.16 6.59
N GLU A 106 11.74 -7.30 7.80
CA GLU A 106 10.43 -6.83 8.22
C GLU A 106 10.30 -5.30 8.20
N ASP A 107 11.37 -4.55 8.47
CA ASP A 107 11.33 -3.09 8.49
C ASP A 107 11.26 -2.49 7.09
N HIS A 108 11.99 -3.10 6.14
CA HIS A 108 11.94 -2.71 4.74
C HIS A 108 10.63 -3.15 4.08
N THR A 109 10.07 -4.29 4.50
CA THR A 109 8.78 -4.77 3.98
C THR A 109 7.58 -4.11 4.64
N LEU A 110 7.64 -3.65 5.89
CA LEU A 110 6.55 -2.88 6.49
C LEU A 110 6.22 -1.64 5.64
N LYS A 111 7.26 -0.98 5.09
CA LYS A 111 7.11 0.15 4.15
C LYS A 111 6.40 -0.22 2.83
N ARG A 112 6.32 -1.50 2.47
CA ARG A 112 5.82 -1.98 1.16
C ARG A 112 4.63 -2.93 1.24
N LYS A 113 4.40 -3.62 2.36
CA LYS A 113 3.51 -4.79 2.44
C LYS A 113 2.44 -4.70 3.53
N TYR A 114 2.39 -3.64 4.35
CA TYR A 114 1.42 -3.51 5.46
C TYR A 114 -0.04 -3.79 5.04
N CYS A 115 -0.38 -3.50 3.78
CA CYS A 115 -1.71 -3.74 3.19
C CYS A 115 -2.05 -5.22 2.91
N ARG A 116 -1.06 -6.13 2.68
CA ARG A 116 -1.36 -7.54 2.34
C ARG A 116 -2.21 -8.24 3.42
N TYR A 117 -2.14 -7.79 4.67
CA TYR A 117 -2.74 -8.50 5.81
C TYR A 117 -4.16 -8.03 6.18
N LYS A 118 -4.47 -6.72 6.15
CA LYS A 118 -5.78 -6.23 6.61
C LYS A 118 -6.93 -6.49 5.61
N GLU A 119 -6.62 -6.60 4.33
CA GLU A 119 -7.65 -6.77 3.29
C GLU A 119 -8.17 -8.21 3.18
N PHE A 120 -7.34 -9.21 3.50
CA PHE A 120 -7.72 -10.61 3.42
C PHE A 120 -8.49 -11.12 4.65
N ARG A 121 -8.28 -10.51 5.83
CA ARG A 121 -8.86 -10.98 7.09
C ARG A 121 -10.27 -10.44 7.39
N SER A 122 -10.80 -9.50 6.61
CA SER A 122 -12.17 -9.00 6.82
C SER A 122 -13.26 -9.86 6.15
N ARG A 123 -12.89 -10.95 5.46
CA ARG A 123 -13.84 -11.82 4.73
C ARG A 123 -13.51 -13.32 4.75
N ILE A 124 -12.92 -13.84 5.83
CA ILE A 124 -12.89 -15.28 6.15
C ILE A 124 -13.22 -15.46 7.63
#